data_AF-A0A0N5CQ53-F1
#
_entry.id   AF-A0A0N5CQ53-F1
#
_cell.length_a   1.000
_cell.length_b   1.000
_cell.length_c   1.000
_cell.angle_alpha   90.00
_cell.angle_beta   90.00
_cell.angle_gamma   90.00
#
_symmetry.space_group_name_H-M   'P 1'
#
loop_
_entity.id
_entity.type
_entity.pdbx_description
1 polymer ?
#
loop_
_entity_poly.entity_id
_entity_poly.type
_entity_poly.pdbx_seq_one_letter_code
_entity_poly.pdbx_strand_id
1 'polypeptide(L)'
;MEQFSSRSDDISYEFCCLKLTESKGSQLWDVISLPTRMDMCIRAGYYDMAYSLTNYGAQLQTHGLTGNPILKKVADKLIAARYQLLDELFNRFAGPIELAKSIQIVNNIRKIPYLSSTQLHLAILQYRDAYLEKQLIDVRSQSDFILKIVEIYRDYMYDTMVLYLAVFPENEITRRDSSTDPRWDIWQTAGPSAVLTEWVIHNLNTMFSYIKNMGHETHIDSGVLIRKLMSFALSFGRMGMDFRPLITSVLEEIIAEKFSLRVRTAAKELTQNKLIRINDKIPDPSFSFVNQSSAQPSAPSVLAYWDDLCVYGNSLIDALNDLRSGLSPVQINAVVNALENSLKMVVCWLCEMEKRVEKIFVERAVKLLAVYFIPHLNSCLLTLYPYEKCCRPFYQIIYSLEQYVN
;
A
#
# COMPACT_ATOMS: atom_id res chain seq x y z
N MET A 1 -30.57 63.12 55.17
CA MET A 1 -29.11 62.92 55.39
C MET A 1 -28.75 61.45 55.54
N GLU A 2 -29.52 60.64 56.27
CA GLU A 2 -29.20 59.21 56.52
C GLU A 2 -29.10 58.35 55.25
N GLN A 3 -29.94 58.57 54.24
CA GLN A 3 -29.81 57.87 52.95
C GLN A 3 -28.53 58.22 52.17
N PHE A 4 -27.92 59.38 52.43
CA PHE A 4 -26.69 59.80 51.77
C PHE A 4 -25.46 59.21 52.47
N SER A 5 -25.48 59.07 53.81
CA SER A 5 -24.39 58.39 54.52
C SER A 5 -24.40 56.89 54.22
N SER A 6 -25.56 56.24 54.20
CA SER A 6 -25.68 54.82 53.82
C SER A 6 -25.13 54.56 52.41
N ARG A 7 -25.45 55.42 51.42
CA ARG A 7 -24.87 55.30 50.07
C ARG A 7 -23.37 55.59 50.04
N SER A 8 -22.89 56.52 50.85
CA SER A 8 -21.46 56.84 50.95
C SER A 8 -20.66 55.69 51.57
N ASP A 9 -21.25 54.98 52.52
CA ASP A 9 -20.67 53.81 53.17
C ASP A 9 -20.66 52.62 52.21
N ASP A 10 -21.75 52.39 51.45
CA ASP A 10 -21.82 51.36 50.40
C ASP A 10 -20.78 51.62 49.30
N ILE A 11 -20.65 52.86 48.83
CA ILE A 11 -19.64 53.25 47.83
C ILE A 11 -18.23 53.07 48.38
N SER A 12 -17.98 53.41 49.65
CA SER A 12 -16.66 53.25 50.27
C SER A 12 -16.31 51.77 50.45
N TYR A 13 -17.30 50.93 50.77
CA TYR A 13 -17.15 49.47 50.82
C TYR A 13 -16.86 48.89 49.43
N GLU A 14 -17.60 49.29 48.39
CA GLU A 14 -17.31 48.90 47.01
C GLU A 14 -15.90 49.35 46.58
N PHE A 15 -15.49 50.57 46.92
CA PHE A 15 -14.15 51.08 46.59
C PHE A 15 -13.04 50.31 47.33
N CYS A 16 -13.30 49.89 48.57
CA CYS A 16 -12.41 49.04 49.34
C CYS A 16 -12.28 47.64 48.72
N CYS A 17 -13.40 47.02 48.34
CA CYS A 17 -13.42 45.77 47.59
C CYS A 17 -12.68 45.89 46.25
N LEU A 18 -12.87 46.99 45.51
CA LEU A 18 -12.18 47.24 44.25
C LEU A 18 -10.66 47.36 44.44
N LYS A 19 -10.19 48.10 45.46
CA LYS A 19 -8.76 48.17 45.80
C LYS A 19 -8.17 46.82 46.21
N LEU A 20 -8.93 46.00 46.94
CA LEU A 20 -8.52 44.64 47.29
C LEU A 20 -8.42 43.75 46.04
N THR A 21 -9.36 43.89 45.09
CA THR A 21 -9.30 43.17 43.81
C THR A 21 -8.17 43.66 42.89
N GLU A 22 -7.80 44.94 42.94
CA GLU A 22 -6.72 45.53 42.14
C GLU A 22 -5.33 45.05 42.57
N SER A 23 -5.18 44.66 43.84
CA SER A 23 -3.92 44.13 44.36
C SER A 23 -3.53 42.83 43.63
N LYS A 24 -2.33 42.81 43.01
CA LYS A 24 -1.82 41.67 42.21
C LYS A 24 -1.70 40.33 42.96
N GLY A 25 -1.89 40.33 44.28
CA GLY A 25 -1.88 39.15 45.15
C GLY A 25 -3.27 38.66 45.55
N SER A 26 -4.35 39.18 44.95
CA SER A 26 -5.70 38.68 45.22
C SER A 26 -5.92 37.33 44.51
N GLN A 27 -6.61 36.41 45.20
CA GLN A 27 -6.97 35.08 44.65
C GLN A 27 -7.78 35.19 43.33
N LEU A 28 -8.41 36.34 43.08
CA LEU A 28 -9.13 36.63 41.85
C LEU A 28 -8.18 36.84 40.66
N TRP A 29 -7.07 37.55 40.86
CA TRP A 29 -6.03 37.71 39.83
C TRP A 29 -5.41 36.37 39.44
N ASP A 30 -5.21 35.48 40.42
CA ASP A 30 -4.70 34.13 40.16
C ASP A 30 -5.64 33.38 39.20
N VAL A 31 -6.95 33.38 39.46
CA VAL A 31 -7.96 32.74 38.59
C VAL A 31 -8.01 33.38 37.20
N ILE A 32 -7.96 34.71 37.11
CA ILE A 32 -7.98 35.42 35.82
C ILE A 32 -6.71 35.17 35.01
N SER A 33 -5.58 34.87 35.67
CA SER A 33 -4.30 34.54 35.02
C SER A 33 -4.21 33.08 34.53
N LEU A 34 -5.13 32.20 34.91
CA LEU A 34 -5.07 30.78 34.53
C LEU A 34 -5.05 30.54 33.02
N PRO A 35 -5.84 31.25 32.17
CA PRO A 35 -5.79 31.06 30.72
C PRO A 35 -4.41 31.41 30.12
N THR A 36 -3.77 32.49 30.57
CA THR A 36 -2.43 32.83 30.06
C THR A 36 -1.39 31.83 30.54
N ARG A 37 -1.54 31.29 31.75
CA ARG A 37 -0.70 30.19 32.26
C ARG A 37 -0.92 28.89 31.48
N MET A 38 -2.16 28.59 31.10
CA MET A 38 -2.52 27.45 30.23
C MET A 38 -1.79 27.53 28.89
N ASP A 39 -1.80 28.69 28.23
CA ASP A 39 -1.09 28.90 26.96
C ASP A 39 0.43 28.70 27.10
N MET A 40 1.01 29.10 28.23
CA MET A 40 2.42 28.84 28.52
C MET A 40 2.70 27.35 28.76
N CYS A 41 1.83 26.66 29.51
CA CYS A 41 1.96 25.23 29.77
C CYS A 41 1.89 24.39 28.48
N ILE A 42 0.97 24.72 27.58
CA ILE A 42 0.85 24.06 26.26
C ILE A 42 2.14 24.26 25.47
N ARG A 43 2.56 25.52 25.23
CA ARG A 43 3.78 25.83 24.46
C ARG A 43 5.07 25.24 25.04
N ALA A 44 5.15 25.10 26.37
CA ALA A 44 6.31 24.52 27.04
C ALA A 44 6.28 22.98 27.10
N GLY A 45 5.19 22.34 26.65
CA GLY A 45 5.04 20.88 26.67
C GLY A 45 4.66 20.29 28.04
N TYR A 46 4.20 21.12 28.99
CA TYR A 46 3.74 20.67 30.31
C TYR A 46 2.28 20.18 30.26
N TYR A 47 2.05 19.08 29.53
CA TYR A 47 0.71 18.57 29.21
C TYR A 47 -0.12 18.16 30.44
N ASP A 48 0.50 17.58 31.48
CA ASP A 48 -0.21 17.20 32.72
C ASP A 48 -0.77 18.42 33.47
N MET A 49 -0.03 19.53 33.48
CA MET A 49 -0.48 20.78 34.09
C MET A 49 -1.58 21.43 33.25
N ALA A 50 -1.42 21.45 31.92
CA ALA A 50 -2.44 21.95 31.01
C ALA A 50 -3.75 21.17 31.15
N TYR A 51 -3.65 19.84 31.23
CA TYR A 51 -4.80 18.97 31.49
C TYR A 51 -5.48 19.29 32.83
N SER A 52 -4.71 19.46 33.91
CA SER A 52 -5.24 19.80 35.23
C SER A 52 -6.02 21.12 35.22
N LEU A 53 -5.55 22.12 34.46
CA LEU A 53 -6.25 23.40 34.26
C LEU A 53 -7.54 23.25 33.46
N THR A 54 -7.57 22.34 32.48
CA THR A 54 -8.77 22.02 31.70
C THR A 54 -9.84 21.39 32.60
N ASN A 55 -9.44 20.45 33.46
CA ASN A 55 -10.33 19.82 34.44
C ASN A 55 -10.85 20.83 35.47
N TYR A 56 -10.01 21.75 35.92
CA TYR A 56 -10.44 22.82 36.80
C TYR A 56 -11.53 23.70 36.15
N GLY A 57 -11.35 24.05 34.87
CA GLY A 57 -12.38 24.75 34.08
C GLY A 57 -13.70 23.97 34.00
N ALA A 58 -13.64 22.65 33.77
CA ALA A 58 -14.82 21.79 33.76
C ALA A 58 -15.50 21.72 35.14
N GLN A 59 -14.72 21.58 36.21
CA GLN A 59 -15.22 21.57 37.59
C GLN A 59 -15.94 22.87 37.94
N LEU A 60 -15.39 24.03 37.54
CA LEU A 60 -16.02 25.34 37.73
C LEU A 60 -17.40 25.44 37.08
N GLN A 61 -17.59 24.83 35.90
CA GLN A 61 -18.90 24.75 35.25
C GLN A 61 -19.86 23.84 36.01
N THR A 62 -19.43 22.65 36.44
CA THR A 62 -20.28 21.72 37.21
C THR A 62 -20.67 22.24 38.59
N HIS A 63 -19.81 23.00 39.27
CA HIS A 63 -20.09 23.57 40.59
C HIS A 63 -21.00 24.82 40.55
N GLY A 64 -21.45 25.26 39.38
CA GLY A 64 -22.37 26.40 39.24
C GLY A 64 -21.74 27.77 39.53
N LEU A 65 -20.42 27.85 39.68
CA LEU A 65 -19.67 29.10 39.94
C LEU A 65 -19.61 30.01 38.70
N THR A 66 -20.13 29.55 37.56
CA THR A 66 -20.31 30.31 36.32
C THR A 66 -21.45 31.34 36.34
N GLY A 67 -22.09 31.56 37.50
CA GLY A 67 -23.03 32.68 37.67
C GLY A 67 -22.37 34.05 37.43
N ASN A 68 -21.06 34.18 37.66
CA ASN A 68 -20.30 35.39 37.31
C ASN A 68 -19.79 35.32 35.85
N PRO A 69 -20.06 36.34 35.00
CA PRO A 69 -19.66 36.34 33.60
C PRO A 69 -18.13 36.29 33.38
N ILE A 70 -17.34 36.79 34.32
CA ILE A 70 -15.86 36.75 34.23
C ILE A 70 -15.36 35.32 34.45
N LEU A 71 -15.84 34.65 35.51
CA LEU A 71 -15.49 33.27 35.80
C LEU A 71 -15.97 32.33 34.70
N LYS A 72 -17.14 32.60 34.11
CA LYS A 72 -17.61 31.88 32.92
C LYS A 72 -16.63 32.02 31.75
N LYS A 73 -16.18 33.23 31.41
CA LYS A 73 -15.19 33.44 30.34
C LYS A 73 -13.87 32.73 30.61
N VAL A 74 -13.41 32.71 31.87
CA VAL A 74 -12.18 31.99 32.26
C VAL A 74 -12.37 30.49 32.09
N ALA A 75 -13.45 29.91 32.62
CA ALA A 75 -13.76 28.49 32.49
C ALA A 75 -13.90 28.06 31.02
N ASP A 76 -14.61 28.85 30.21
CA ASP A 76 -14.81 28.58 28.78
C ASP A 76 -13.47 28.60 28.03
N LYS A 77 -12.56 29.53 28.34
CA LYS A 77 -11.21 29.56 27.76
C LYS A 77 -10.37 28.35 28.18
N LEU A 78 -10.40 27.96 29.45
CA LEU A 78 -9.66 26.79 29.94
C LEU A 78 -10.15 25.50 29.28
N ILE A 79 -11.46 25.37 29.07
CA ILE A 79 -12.04 24.23 28.35
C ILE A 79 -11.73 24.31 26.86
N ALA A 80 -11.78 25.49 26.23
CA ALA A 80 -11.44 25.66 24.82
C ALA A 80 -9.96 25.34 24.53
N ALA A 81 -9.06 25.59 25.48
CA ALA A 81 -7.65 25.25 25.35
C ALA A 81 -7.39 23.75 25.16
N ARG A 82 -8.39 22.88 25.48
CA ARG A 82 -8.33 21.44 25.17
C ARG A 82 -8.08 21.14 23.70
N TYR A 83 -8.64 21.95 22.79
CA TYR A 83 -8.50 21.71 21.35
C TYR A 83 -7.06 21.95 20.90
N GLN A 84 -6.41 22.99 21.44
CA GLN A 84 -5.00 23.27 21.16
C GLN A 84 -4.10 22.19 21.74
N LEU A 85 -4.39 21.72 22.95
CA LEU A 85 -3.66 20.63 23.59
C LEU A 85 -3.78 19.33 22.77
N LEU A 86 -4.99 18.97 22.33
CA LEU A 86 -5.22 17.80 21.49
C LEU A 86 -4.47 17.92 20.16
N ASP A 87 -4.56 19.07 19.49
CA ASP A 87 -3.87 19.29 18.21
C ASP A 87 -2.35 19.17 18.38
N GLU A 88 -1.76 19.75 19.43
CA GLU A 88 -0.31 19.63 19.66
C GLU A 88 0.11 18.18 19.95
N LEU A 89 -0.68 17.43 20.73
CA LEU A 89 -0.42 16.03 21.05
C LEU A 89 -0.57 15.13 19.81
N PHE A 90 -1.62 15.33 18.99
CA PHE A 90 -1.83 14.58 17.77
C PHE A 90 -0.78 14.90 16.70
N ASN A 91 -0.35 16.16 16.59
CA ASN A 91 0.72 16.57 15.66
C ASN A 91 2.05 15.85 15.94
N ARG A 92 2.28 15.32 17.16
CA ARG A 92 3.45 14.48 17.44
C ARG A 92 3.44 13.16 16.67
N PHE A 93 2.27 12.66 16.26
CA PHE A 93 2.15 11.45 15.42
C PHE A 93 2.41 11.73 13.94
N ALA A 94 2.31 12.99 13.49
CA ALA A 94 2.62 13.41 12.12
C ALA A 94 4.13 13.54 11.81
N GLY A 95 4.95 12.82 12.58
CA GLY A 95 6.41 12.76 12.50
C GLY A 95 6.96 11.44 13.03
N PRO A 96 8.30 11.26 13.04
CA PRO A 96 8.93 10.09 13.65
C PRO A 96 8.73 10.12 15.16
N ILE A 97 8.24 9.01 15.72
CA ILE A 97 7.93 8.89 17.14
C ILE A 97 8.35 7.52 17.67
N GLU A 98 8.98 7.52 18.84
CA GLU A 98 9.35 6.30 19.56
C GLU A 98 8.14 5.67 20.26
N LEU A 99 8.13 4.34 20.34
CA LEU A 99 7.03 3.58 20.95
C LEU A 99 6.72 4.02 22.39
N ALA A 100 7.74 4.16 23.25
CA ALA A 100 7.55 4.57 24.64
C ALA A 100 6.90 5.96 24.76
N LYS A 101 7.31 6.89 23.90
CA LYS A 101 6.75 8.25 23.84
C LYS A 101 5.32 8.26 23.32
N SER A 102 5.00 7.41 22.35
CA SER A 102 3.63 7.26 21.83
C SER A 102 2.65 6.82 22.91
N ILE A 103 3.02 5.84 23.75
CA ILE A 103 2.20 5.36 24.87
C ILE A 103 1.96 6.48 25.87
N GLN A 104 3.00 7.24 26.23
CA GLN A 104 2.87 8.40 27.13
C GLN A 104 1.93 9.46 26.58
N ILE A 105 2.06 9.81 25.30
CA ILE A 105 1.21 10.81 24.65
C ILE A 105 -0.24 10.33 24.63
N VAL A 106 -0.53 9.07 24.26
CA VAL A 106 -1.91 8.58 24.26
C VAL A 106 -2.49 8.49 25.67
N ASN A 107 -1.70 8.13 26.68
CA ASN A 107 -2.14 8.19 28.07
C ASN A 107 -2.48 9.62 28.51
N ASN A 108 -1.77 10.63 28.00
CA ASN A 108 -2.12 12.03 28.22
C ASN A 108 -3.37 12.47 27.46
N ILE A 109 -3.57 11.98 26.24
CA ILE A 109 -4.78 12.26 25.45
C ILE A 109 -6.02 11.64 26.13
N ARG A 110 -5.93 10.40 26.61
CA ARG A 110 -7.02 9.69 27.32
C ARG A 110 -7.52 10.43 28.56
N LYS A 111 -6.67 11.26 29.18
CA LYS A 111 -7.04 12.09 30.32
C LYS A 111 -8.01 13.21 29.90
N ILE A 112 -7.86 13.77 28.69
CA ILE A 112 -8.61 14.96 28.23
C ILE A 112 -10.11 14.64 28.07
N PRO A 113 -11.02 15.44 28.65
CA PRO A 113 -12.45 15.15 28.62
C PRO A 113 -13.08 15.35 27.23
N TYR A 114 -14.21 14.69 27.00
CA TYR A 114 -15.04 14.76 25.78
C TYR A 114 -14.33 14.26 24.51
N LEU A 115 -13.47 13.25 24.63
CA LEU A 115 -12.91 12.51 23.51
C LEU A 115 -13.44 11.08 23.55
N SER A 116 -14.11 10.64 22.48
CA SER A 116 -14.53 9.24 22.39
C SER A 116 -13.35 8.32 22.05
N SER A 117 -13.44 7.06 22.46
CA SER A 117 -12.44 6.05 22.12
C SER A 117 -12.27 5.95 20.59
N THR A 118 -13.36 5.89 19.82
CA THR A 118 -13.30 5.81 18.35
C THR A 118 -12.62 7.02 17.72
N GLN A 119 -12.89 8.24 18.20
CA GLN A 119 -12.22 9.45 17.72
C GLN A 119 -10.71 9.41 17.97
N LEU A 120 -10.28 8.92 19.13
CA LEU A 120 -8.86 8.76 19.45
C LEU A 120 -8.17 7.79 18.49
N HIS A 121 -8.77 6.62 18.25
CA HIS A 121 -8.23 5.61 17.33
C HIS A 121 -8.10 6.17 15.90
N LEU A 122 -9.13 6.83 15.39
CA LEU A 122 -9.13 7.42 14.04
C LEU A 122 -8.14 8.58 13.92
N ALA A 123 -8.11 9.48 14.90
CA ALA A 123 -7.22 10.63 14.88
C ALA A 123 -5.76 10.21 14.81
N ILE A 124 -5.33 9.20 15.59
CA ILE A 124 -3.95 8.72 15.51
C ILE A 124 -3.61 8.22 14.11
N LEU A 125 -4.46 7.40 13.50
CA LEU A 125 -4.24 6.89 12.15
C LEU A 125 -4.20 8.02 11.11
N GLN A 126 -5.08 9.02 11.21
CA GLN A 126 -5.08 10.19 10.32
C GLN A 126 -3.79 11.01 10.39
N TYR A 127 -3.31 11.31 11.61
CA TYR A 127 -2.06 12.06 11.76
C TYR A 127 -0.85 11.22 11.34
N ARG A 128 -0.90 9.90 11.52
CA ARG A 128 0.10 9.00 10.95
C ARG A 128 0.06 9.08 9.42
N ASP A 129 -1.10 9.06 8.78
CA ASP A 129 -1.19 9.12 7.31
C ASP A 129 -0.61 10.42 6.76
N ALA A 130 -0.82 11.54 7.45
CA ALA A 130 -0.16 12.80 7.12
C ALA A 130 1.38 12.72 7.19
N TYR A 131 1.95 11.83 8.02
CA TYR A 131 3.40 11.55 8.02
C TYR A 131 3.81 10.70 6.83
N LEU A 132 3.04 9.66 6.47
CA LEU A 132 3.29 8.86 5.28
C LEU A 132 3.27 9.71 4.01
N GLU A 133 2.28 10.59 3.86
CA GLU A 133 2.18 11.47 2.69
C GLU A 133 3.44 12.33 2.52
N LYS A 134 3.98 12.87 3.61
CA LYS A 134 5.24 13.62 3.59
C LYS A 134 6.41 12.76 3.08
N GLN A 135 6.52 11.52 3.56
CA GLN A 135 7.56 10.58 3.11
C GLN A 135 7.42 10.22 1.62
N LEU A 136 6.18 10.09 1.13
CA LEU A 136 5.92 9.75 -0.27
C LEU A 136 6.25 10.89 -1.23
N ILE A 137 6.06 12.16 -0.82
CA ILE A 137 6.37 13.32 -1.66
C ILE A 137 7.85 13.34 -2.05
N ASP A 138 8.74 12.99 -1.13
CA ASP A 138 10.20 13.05 -1.33
C ASP A 138 10.71 12.03 -2.38
N VAL A 139 9.95 10.97 -2.65
CA VAL A 139 10.39 9.86 -3.51
C VAL A 139 9.83 9.94 -4.93
N ARG A 140 8.78 10.74 -5.17
CA ARG A 140 8.07 10.84 -6.47
C ARG A 140 8.95 11.16 -7.69
N SER A 141 10.13 11.74 -7.50
CA SER A 141 11.04 12.15 -8.58
C SER A 141 12.11 11.10 -8.95
N GLN A 142 12.16 9.95 -8.26
CA GLN A 142 13.25 8.98 -8.39
C GLN A 142 12.94 7.88 -9.43
N SER A 143 13.96 7.36 -10.12
CA SER A 143 13.81 6.29 -11.12
C SER A 143 13.31 4.96 -10.54
N ASP A 144 13.70 4.64 -9.30
CA ASP A 144 13.28 3.42 -8.57
C ASP A 144 12.06 3.66 -7.67
N PHE A 145 11.20 4.62 -8.03
CA PHE A 145 10.06 5.09 -7.24
C PHE A 145 9.23 3.97 -6.63
N ILE A 146 8.83 2.98 -7.43
CA ILE A 146 7.94 1.89 -6.99
C ILE A 146 8.59 1.01 -5.92
N LEU A 147 9.86 0.63 -6.10
CA LEU A 147 10.55 -0.23 -5.12
C LEU A 147 10.71 0.49 -3.78
N LYS A 148 11.01 1.79 -3.83
CA LYS A 148 11.14 2.64 -2.63
C LYS A 148 9.79 2.88 -1.95
N ILE A 149 8.72 3.08 -2.73
CA ILE A 149 7.36 3.16 -2.19
C ILE A 149 7.02 1.90 -1.40
N VAL A 150 7.28 0.72 -1.94
CA VAL A 150 6.99 -0.55 -1.25
C VAL A 150 7.76 -0.64 0.06
N GLU A 151 9.00 -0.19 0.11
CA GLU A 151 9.80 -0.14 1.34
C GLU A 151 9.26 0.86 2.36
N ILE A 152 8.91 2.07 1.92
CA ILE A 152 8.33 3.10 2.78
C ILE A 152 7.01 2.60 3.37
N TYR A 153 6.09 2.06 2.55
CA TYR A 153 4.85 1.50 3.05
C TYR A 153 5.10 0.36 4.03
N ARG A 154 6.04 -0.55 3.74
CA ARG A 154 6.40 -1.64 4.65
C ARG A 154 6.83 -1.12 6.02
N ASP A 155 7.81 -0.22 6.05
CA ASP A 155 8.43 0.24 7.29
C ASP A 155 7.45 1.14 8.07
N TYR A 156 6.81 2.09 7.40
CA TYR A 156 5.85 2.99 8.02
C TYR A 156 4.60 2.26 8.54
N MET A 157 4.03 1.33 7.76
CA MET A 157 2.86 0.58 8.22
C MET A 157 3.24 -0.34 9.37
N TYR A 158 4.44 -0.93 9.35
CA TYR A 158 4.89 -1.82 10.43
C TYR A 158 5.02 -1.04 11.73
N ASP A 159 5.69 0.11 11.70
CA ASP A 159 5.82 1.00 12.86
C ASP A 159 4.46 1.45 13.39
N THR A 160 3.54 1.81 12.49
CA THR A 160 2.20 2.27 12.86
C THR A 160 1.37 1.13 13.46
N MET A 161 1.46 -0.09 12.93
CA MET A 161 0.81 -1.28 13.49
C MET A 161 1.34 -1.60 14.89
N VAL A 162 2.67 -1.65 15.06
CA VAL A 162 3.29 -1.92 16.38
C VAL A 162 2.86 -0.86 17.39
N LEU A 163 2.91 0.40 17.01
CA LEU A 163 2.45 1.51 17.84
C LEU A 163 0.98 1.34 18.22
N TYR A 164 0.11 1.11 17.24
CA TYR A 164 -1.31 1.01 17.46
C TYR A 164 -1.67 -0.15 18.39
N LEU A 165 -1.11 -1.33 18.14
CA LEU A 165 -1.35 -2.53 18.97
C LEU A 165 -0.81 -2.36 20.40
N ALA A 166 0.27 -1.62 20.60
CA ALA A 166 0.81 -1.35 21.93
C ALA A 166 -0.05 -0.34 22.72
N VAL A 167 -0.60 0.66 22.02
CA VAL A 167 -1.41 1.72 22.63
C VAL A 167 -2.85 1.25 22.88
N PHE A 168 -3.38 0.41 21.99
CA PHE A 168 -4.75 -0.11 21.99
C PHE A 168 -4.74 -1.66 22.01
N PRO A 169 -4.36 -2.29 23.14
CA PRO A 169 -4.39 -3.73 23.25
C PRO A 169 -5.83 -4.26 23.12
N GLU A 170 -6.02 -5.39 22.42
CA GLU A 170 -7.34 -6.01 22.12
C GLU A 170 -8.22 -6.34 23.35
N ASN A 171 -7.65 -6.23 24.56
CA ASN A 171 -8.39 -6.38 25.82
C ASN A 171 -9.33 -5.21 26.13
N GLU A 172 -9.36 -4.14 25.32
CA GLU A 172 -10.49 -3.19 25.30
C GLU A 172 -11.71 -3.88 24.65
N ILE A 173 -12.26 -4.88 25.35
CA ILE A 173 -13.53 -5.51 25.01
C ILE A 173 -14.59 -4.42 25.10
N THR A 174 -14.92 -3.84 23.96
CA THR A 174 -16.19 -3.15 23.78
C THR A 174 -17.24 -4.24 23.98
N ARG A 175 -17.79 -4.34 25.21
CA ARG A 175 -19.01 -5.12 25.44
C ARG A 175 -19.99 -4.64 24.39
N ARG A 176 -20.32 -5.51 23.42
CA ARG A 176 -21.46 -5.24 22.53
C ARG A 176 -22.68 -5.23 23.43
N ASP A 177 -23.08 -4.04 23.88
CA ASP A 177 -24.37 -3.88 24.52
C ASP A 177 -25.41 -4.26 23.49
N SER A 178 -26.14 -5.35 23.75
CA SER A 178 -27.18 -5.94 22.89
C SER A 178 -28.40 -5.03 22.69
N SER A 179 -28.34 -3.79 23.17
CA SER A 179 -29.33 -2.73 23.06
C SER A 179 -28.93 -1.60 22.09
N THR A 180 -28.01 -1.84 21.15
CA THR A 180 -27.54 -0.77 20.24
C THR A 180 -28.56 -0.49 19.12
N ASP A 181 -28.97 0.78 19.00
CA ASP A 181 -29.93 1.29 18.01
C ASP A 181 -29.32 1.20 16.58
N PRO A 182 -29.98 0.53 15.60
CA PRO A 182 -29.43 0.26 14.27
C PRO A 182 -29.40 1.47 13.32
N ARG A 183 -29.68 2.67 13.82
CA ARG A 183 -29.69 3.93 13.06
C ARG A 183 -28.30 4.32 12.53
N TRP A 184 -28.23 4.69 11.25
CA TRP A 184 -26.99 5.02 10.53
C TRP A 184 -26.36 6.37 10.95
N ASP A 185 -27.14 7.25 11.58
CA ASP A 185 -26.74 8.54 12.12
C ASP A 185 -26.06 8.43 13.50
N ILE A 186 -26.11 7.24 14.12
CA ILE A 186 -25.45 6.94 15.39
C ILE A 186 -24.18 6.14 15.07
N TRP A 187 -23.01 6.74 15.33
CA TRP A 187 -21.72 6.08 15.17
C TRP A 187 -21.66 4.83 16.06
N GLN A 188 -21.84 3.66 15.46
CA GLN A 188 -21.68 2.39 16.16
C GLN A 188 -20.23 2.25 16.61
N THR A 189 -20.01 1.74 17.81
CA THR A 189 -18.67 1.35 18.27
C THR A 189 -18.18 0.18 17.44
N ALA A 190 -17.48 0.47 16.34
CA ALA A 190 -16.69 -0.52 15.64
C ALA A 190 -15.63 -1.08 16.61
N GLY A 191 -15.43 -2.40 16.59
CA GLY A 191 -14.34 -3.00 17.36
C GLY A 191 -13.00 -2.37 16.93
N PRO A 192 -12.06 -2.13 17.85
CA PRO A 192 -10.78 -1.47 17.55
C PRO A 192 -9.98 -2.18 16.44
N SER A 193 -10.15 -3.50 16.28
CA SER A 193 -9.52 -4.26 15.20
C SER A 193 -10.07 -3.93 13.80
N ALA A 194 -11.34 -3.53 13.67
CA ALA A 194 -11.95 -3.26 12.36
C ALA A 194 -11.39 -1.97 11.72
N VAL A 195 -11.22 -0.92 12.52
CA VAL A 195 -10.64 0.36 12.07
C VAL A 195 -9.20 0.17 11.59
N LEU A 196 -8.40 -0.56 12.36
CA LEU A 196 -7.02 -0.87 11.97
C LEU A 196 -6.96 -1.71 10.69
N THR A 197 -7.80 -2.74 10.60
CA THR A 197 -7.88 -3.62 9.42
C THR A 197 -8.24 -2.83 8.17
N GLU A 198 -9.27 -1.97 8.24
CA GLU A 198 -9.69 -1.13 7.12
C GLU A 198 -8.59 -0.16 6.70
N TRP A 199 -7.90 0.46 7.67
CA TRP A 199 -6.76 1.33 7.41
C TRP A 199 -5.61 0.61 6.70
N VAL A 200 -5.31 -0.63 7.09
CA VAL A 200 -4.30 -1.46 6.42
C VAL A 200 -4.73 -1.76 4.98
N ILE A 201 -5.98 -2.20 4.77
CA ILE A 201 -6.51 -2.51 3.44
C ILE A 201 -6.47 -1.28 2.53
N HIS A 202 -6.87 -0.12 3.05
CA HIS A 202 -6.83 1.15 2.32
C HIS A 202 -5.40 1.47 1.85
N ASN A 203 -4.42 1.40 2.74
CA ASN A 203 -3.02 1.68 2.41
C ASN A 203 -2.44 0.67 1.40
N LEU A 204 -2.79 -0.61 1.54
CA LEU A 204 -2.40 -1.65 0.58
C LEU A 204 -2.99 -1.38 -0.80
N ASN A 205 -4.28 -1.05 -0.89
CA ASN A 205 -4.94 -0.73 -2.15
C ASN A 205 -4.31 0.50 -2.82
N THR A 206 -4.00 1.55 -2.05
CA THR A 206 -3.32 2.74 -2.54
C THR A 206 -1.92 2.39 -3.07
N MET A 207 -1.14 1.59 -2.32
CA MET A 207 0.16 1.10 -2.78
C MET A 207 0.03 0.28 -4.08
N PHE A 208 -0.91 -0.67 -4.14
CA PHE A 208 -1.15 -1.48 -5.34
C PHE A 208 -1.57 -0.62 -6.53
N SER A 209 -2.33 0.46 -6.32
CA SER A 209 -2.67 1.39 -7.40
C SER A 209 -1.44 2.06 -8.01
N TYR A 210 -0.43 2.43 -7.20
CA TYR A 210 0.83 2.94 -7.73
C TYR A 210 1.58 1.88 -8.54
N ILE A 211 1.53 0.62 -8.11
CA ILE A 211 2.17 -0.50 -8.82
C ILE A 211 1.42 -0.81 -10.13
N LYS A 212 0.09 -0.75 -10.17
CA LYS A 212 -0.70 -0.96 -11.40
C LYS A 212 -0.52 0.17 -12.40
N ASN A 213 -0.42 1.42 -11.92
CA ASN A 213 -0.20 2.60 -12.76
C ASN A 213 1.28 2.75 -13.19
N MET A 214 2.13 1.79 -12.86
CA MET A 214 3.50 1.72 -13.36
C MET A 214 3.46 1.64 -14.88
N GLY A 215 3.87 2.72 -15.55
CA GLY A 215 3.97 2.73 -17.00
C GLY A 215 4.91 1.62 -17.50
N HIS A 216 4.60 1.04 -18.66
CA HIS A 216 5.36 -0.05 -19.27
C HIS A 216 6.85 0.28 -19.55
N GLU A 217 7.25 1.56 -19.43
CA GLU A 217 8.61 2.05 -19.67
C GLU A 217 9.56 1.90 -18.46
N THR A 218 9.03 1.61 -17.28
CA THR A 218 9.88 1.47 -16.09
C THR A 218 10.50 0.07 -16.04
N HIS A 219 11.83 0.02 -16.18
CA HIS A 219 12.64 -1.20 -16.13
C HIS A 219 12.80 -1.73 -14.70
N ILE A 220 11.70 -2.16 -14.08
CA ILE A 220 11.77 -2.83 -12.77
C ILE A 220 11.80 -4.34 -12.97
N ASP A 221 12.76 -4.99 -12.32
CA ASP A 221 12.82 -6.45 -12.20
C ASP A 221 11.62 -6.93 -11.37
N SER A 222 10.66 -7.56 -12.06
CA SER A 222 9.45 -8.14 -11.45
C SER A 222 9.79 -9.09 -10.31
N GLY A 223 10.92 -9.80 -10.38
CA GLY A 223 11.38 -10.69 -9.32
C GLY A 223 11.77 -9.96 -8.04
N VAL A 224 12.43 -8.80 -8.14
CA VAL A 224 12.76 -7.97 -6.98
C VAL A 224 11.49 -7.44 -6.33
N LEU A 225 10.55 -6.96 -7.13
CA LEU A 225 9.26 -6.45 -6.63
C LEU A 225 8.47 -7.55 -5.89
N ILE A 226 8.34 -8.74 -6.49
CA ILE A 226 7.67 -9.91 -5.88
C ILE A 226 8.30 -10.23 -4.52
N ARG A 227 9.63 -10.33 -4.46
CA ARG A 227 10.34 -10.66 -3.21
C ARG A 227 10.10 -9.61 -2.13
N LYS A 228 10.12 -8.32 -2.47
CA LYS A 228 9.86 -7.24 -1.51
C LYS A 228 8.41 -7.29 -0.99
N LEU A 229 7.43 -7.46 -1.88
CA LEU A 229 6.01 -7.57 -1.51
C LEU A 229 5.73 -8.81 -0.64
N MET A 230 6.28 -9.97 -1.01
CA MET A 230 6.11 -11.20 -0.23
C MET A 230 6.77 -11.09 1.16
N SER A 231 7.94 -10.47 1.25
CA SER A 231 8.61 -10.18 2.53
C SER A 231 7.78 -9.23 3.39
N PHE A 232 7.19 -8.19 2.78
CA PHE A 232 6.27 -7.28 3.45
C PHE A 232 5.03 -8.01 3.98
N ALA A 233 4.36 -8.84 3.18
CA ALA A 233 3.21 -9.60 3.68
C ALA A 233 3.58 -10.61 4.77
N LEU A 234 4.77 -11.21 4.70
CA LEU A 234 5.25 -12.13 5.74
C LEU A 234 5.45 -11.44 7.09
N SER A 235 5.95 -10.20 7.12
CA SER A 235 6.13 -9.48 8.39
C SER A 235 4.79 -9.15 9.05
N PHE A 236 3.76 -8.88 8.25
CA PHE A 236 2.41 -8.57 8.71
C PHE A 236 1.59 -9.81 9.06
N GLY A 237 1.88 -10.97 8.47
CA GLY A 237 1.24 -12.24 8.83
C GLY A 237 1.41 -12.58 10.32
N ARG A 238 2.51 -12.16 10.94
CA ARG A 238 2.74 -12.31 12.40
C ARG A 238 1.83 -11.42 13.26
N MET A 239 1.30 -10.34 12.68
CA MET A 239 0.34 -9.41 13.30
C MET A 239 -1.11 -9.76 12.94
N GLY A 240 -1.36 -10.95 12.37
CA GLY A 240 -2.70 -11.39 11.98
C GLY A 240 -3.19 -10.87 10.63
N MET A 241 -2.33 -10.18 9.87
CA MET A 241 -2.69 -9.55 8.59
C MET A 241 -1.89 -10.17 7.45
N ASP A 242 -2.43 -11.22 6.81
CA ASP A 242 -1.79 -11.86 5.66
C ASP A 242 -2.50 -11.46 4.35
N PHE A 243 -1.78 -10.71 3.52
CA PHE A 243 -2.26 -10.22 2.22
C PHE A 243 -1.51 -10.81 1.03
N ARG A 244 -0.77 -11.92 1.20
CA ARG A 244 -0.12 -12.64 0.09
C ARG A 244 -1.07 -12.98 -1.07
N PRO A 245 -2.33 -13.40 -0.85
CA PRO A 245 -3.27 -13.66 -1.94
C PRO A 245 -3.57 -12.42 -2.80
N LEU A 246 -3.64 -11.23 -2.18
CA LEU A 246 -3.87 -9.97 -2.90
C LEU A 246 -2.67 -9.60 -3.76
N ILE A 247 -1.45 -9.80 -3.25
CA ILE A 247 -0.21 -9.61 -3.99
C ILE A 247 -0.20 -10.46 -5.26
N THR A 248 -0.53 -11.76 -5.14
CA THR A 248 -0.58 -12.68 -6.29
C THR A 248 -1.56 -12.18 -7.35
N SER A 249 -2.78 -11.82 -6.96
CA SER A 249 -3.80 -11.33 -7.92
C SER A 249 -3.35 -10.07 -8.68
N VAL A 250 -2.76 -9.09 -7.97
CA VAL A 250 -2.30 -7.84 -8.60
C VAL A 250 -1.11 -8.07 -9.53
N LEU A 251 -0.17 -8.93 -9.13
CA LEU A 251 1.03 -9.18 -9.92
C LEU A 251 0.77 -10.05 -11.15
N GLU A 252 -0.17 -10.98 -11.07
CA GLU A 252 -0.54 -11.83 -12.21
C GLU A 252 -1.02 -11.00 -13.40
N GLU A 253 -1.87 -9.99 -13.15
CA GLU A 253 -2.34 -9.04 -14.16
C GLU A 253 -1.17 -8.29 -14.82
N ILE A 254 -0.30 -7.69 -14.01
CA ILE A 254 0.85 -6.88 -14.48
C ILE A 254 1.86 -7.74 -15.27
N ILE A 255 2.18 -8.94 -14.79
CA ILE A 255 3.12 -9.85 -15.44
C ILE A 255 2.57 -10.32 -16.79
N ALA A 256 1.27 -10.68 -16.84
CA ALA A 256 0.63 -11.10 -18.08
C ALA A 256 0.57 -9.99 -19.13
N GLU A 257 0.27 -8.75 -18.72
CA GLU A 257 0.27 -7.59 -19.61
C GLU A 257 1.67 -7.26 -20.14
N LYS A 258 2.68 -7.22 -19.26
CA LYS A 258 4.08 -6.97 -19.64
C LYS A 258 4.60 -8.03 -20.62
N PHE A 259 4.30 -9.29 -20.37
CA PHE A 259 4.65 -10.39 -21.27
C PHE A 259 3.96 -10.23 -22.63
N SER A 260 2.64 -10.02 -22.63
CA SER A 260 1.85 -9.85 -23.86
C SER A 260 2.34 -8.66 -24.69
N LEU A 261 2.74 -7.56 -24.04
CA LEU A 261 3.30 -6.39 -24.70
C LEU A 261 4.64 -6.71 -25.37
N ARG A 262 5.59 -7.32 -24.65
CA ARG A 262 6.91 -7.69 -25.19
C ARG A 262 6.81 -8.64 -26.38
N VAL A 263 6.00 -9.69 -26.24
CA VAL A 263 5.76 -10.69 -27.28
C VAL A 263 5.11 -10.07 -28.53
N ARG A 264 4.22 -9.10 -28.34
CA ARG A 264 3.59 -8.34 -29.44
C ARG A 264 4.58 -7.38 -30.10
N THR A 265 5.42 -6.70 -29.34
CA THR A 265 6.45 -5.80 -29.87
C THR A 265 7.46 -6.58 -30.71
N ALA A 266 7.94 -7.72 -30.23
CA ALA A 266 8.82 -8.61 -31.00
C ALA A 266 8.19 -9.05 -32.33
N ALA A 267 6.90 -9.43 -32.32
CA ALA A 267 6.19 -9.75 -33.56
C ALA A 267 6.12 -8.55 -34.52
N LYS A 268 5.79 -7.36 -34.00
CA LYS A 268 5.72 -6.14 -34.79
C LYS A 268 7.06 -5.82 -35.45
N GLU A 269 8.16 -5.89 -34.71
CA GLU A 269 9.51 -5.67 -35.22
C GLU A 269 9.84 -6.62 -36.39
N LEU A 270 9.53 -7.92 -36.25
CA LEU A 270 9.71 -8.88 -37.34
C LEU A 270 8.83 -8.54 -38.56
N THR A 271 7.54 -8.23 -38.34
CA THR A 271 6.60 -7.93 -39.44
C THR A 271 6.88 -6.61 -40.17
N GLN A 272 7.70 -5.71 -39.59
CA GLN A 272 8.10 -4.47 -40.26
C GLN A 272 9.15 -4.72 -41.36
N ASN A 273 9.81 -5.87 -41.35
CA ASN A 273 10.77 -6.24 -42.38
C ASN A 273 10.08 -6.45 -43.73
N LYS A 274 10.69 -5.89 -44.78
CA LYS A 274 10.16 -5.95 -46.16
C LYS A 274 10.79 -7.04 -47.02
N LEU A 275 11.82 -7.71 -46.52
CA LEU A 275 12.62 -8.68 -47.25
C LEU A 275 12.84 -9.91 -46.37
N ILE A 276 12.80 -11.10 -46.99
CA ILE A 276 13.21 -12.37 -46.39
C ILE A 276 14.50 -12.79 -47.08
N ARG A 277 15.62 -12.83 -46.34
CA ARG A 277 16.92 -13.23 -46.88
C ARG A 277 17.32 -14.58 -46.29
N ILE A 278 17.06 -15.67 -47.03
CA ILE A 278 17.45 -17.02 -46.63
C ILE A 278 18.21 -17.67 -47.79
N ASN A 279 19.53 -17.53 -47.79
CA ASN A 279 20.37 -17.93 -48.92
C ASN A 279 20.61 -19.44 -48.97
N ASP A 280 20.73 -20.08 -47.80
CA ASP A 280 21.10 -21.49 -47.69
C ASP A 280 19.91 -22.45 -47.85
N LYS A 281 20.21 -23.68 -48.31
CA LYS A 281 19.23 -24.77 -48.33
C LYS A 281 19.03 -25.28 -46.91
N ILE A 282 17.78 -25.27 -46.44
CA ILE A 282 17.44 -25.76 -45.11
C ILE A 282 17.45 -27.29 -45.11
N PRO A 283 18.23 -27.95 -44.23
CA PRO A 283 18.23 -29.40 -44.07
C PRO A 283 16.80 -29.97 -43.89
N ASP A 284 16.58 -31.21 -44.29
CA ASP A 284 15.35 -31.90 -43.92
C ASP A 284 15.40 -32.32 -42.44
N PRO A 285 14.26 -32.28 -41.73
CA PRO A 285 14.21 -32.66 -40.33
C PRO A 285 14.57 -34.14 -40.19
N SER A 286 15.75 -34.43 -39.64
CA SER A 286 16.02 -35.75 -39.06
C SER A 286 15.24 -35.83 -37.75
N PHE A 287 14.17 -36.62 -37.73
CA PHE A 287 13.43 -36.95 -36.51
C PHE A 287 14.28 -37.89 -35.63
N SER A 288 15.30 -37.33 -34.99
CA SER A 288 15.95 -37.97 -33.86
C SER A 288 15.12 -37.67 -32.62
N PHE A 289 14.41 -38.68 -32.09
CA PHE A 289 13.85 -38.60 -30.74
C PHE A 289 15.01 -38.50 -29.75
N VAL A 290 15.46 -37.28 -29.49
CA VAL A 290 16.33 -37.02 -28.35
C VAL A 290 15.42 -37.08 -27.14
N ASN A 291 15.54 -38.16 -26.35
CA ASN A 291 15.07 -38.19 -24.97
C ASN A 291 15.77 -37.03 -24.26
N GLN A 292 15.10 -35.87 -24.20
CA GLN A 292 15.59 -34.72 -23.46
C GLN A 292 15.48 -35.08 -21.98
N SER A 293 16.55 -35.67 -21.46
CA SER A 293 16.92 -35.53 -20.06
C SER A 293 16.82 -34.06 -19.69
N SER A 294 16.39 -33.77 -18.46
CA SER A 294 16.10 -32.49 -17.79
C SER A 294 17.15 -31.34 -17.90
N ALA A 295 17.77 -31.16 -19.06
CA ALA A 295 18.70 -30.11 -19.40
C ALA A 295 17.99 -29.04 -20.24
N GLN A 296 18.46 -27.80 -20.14
CA GLN A 296 17.89 -26.68 -20.88
C GLN A 296 17.79 -26.99 -22.39
N PRO A 297 16.66 -26.68 -23.05
CA PRO A 297 16.49 -26.96 -24.47
C PRO A 297 17.51 -26.16 -25.28
N SER A 298 18.41 -26.85 -25.98
CA SER A 298 19.37 -26.21 -26.88
C SER A 298 18.67 -25.77 -28.17
N ALA A 299 18.91 -24.52 -28.60
CA ALA A 299 18.37 -24.01 -29.85
C ALA A 299 18.95 -24.79 -31.06
N PRO A 300 18.12 -25.24 -32.02
CA PRO A 300 18.62 -25.85 -33.25
C PRO A 300 19.51 -24.89 -34.03
N SER A 301 20.72 -25.32 -34.42
CA SER A 301 21.66 -24.51 -35.21
C SER A 301 21.10 -24.06 -36.56
N VAL A 302 20.11 -24.79 -37.08
CA VAL A 302 19.40 -24.49 -38.33
C VAL A 302 18.60 -23.17 -38.25
N LEU A 303 18.23 -22.70 -37.06
CA LEU A 303 17.55 -21.41 -36.91
C LEU A 303 18.45 -20.23 -37.33
N ALA A 304 19.77 -20.39 -37.25
CA ALA A 304 20.73 -19.34 -37.61
C ALA A 304 20.75 -18.99 -39.11
N TYR A 305 20.06 -19.76 -39.97
CA TYR A 305 19.92 -19.44 -41.39
C TYR A 305 18.96 -18.26 -41.66
N TRP A 306 18.24 -17.77 -40.65
CA TRP A 306 17.39 -16.60 -40.75
C TRP A 306 17.54 -15.69 -39.55
N ASP A 307 18.33 -14.63 -39.71
CA ASP A 307 18.69 -13.70 -38.65
C ASP A 307 17.47 -13.03 -37.99
N ASP A 308 16.48 -12.59 -38.79
CA ASP A 308 15.30 -11.91 -38.24
C ASP A 308 14.47 -12.85 -37.34
N LEU A 309 14.42 -14.15 -37.67
CA LEU A 309 13.76 -15.15 -36.85
C LEU A 309 14.53 -15.39 -35.54
N CYS A 310 15.87 -15.37 -35.58
CA CYS A 310 16.69 -15.42 -34.38
C CYS A 310 16.45 -14.21 -33.47
N VAL A 311 16.35 -13.00 -34.01
CA VAL A 311 16.04 -11.79 -33.23
C VAL A 311 14.68 -11.92 -32.56
N TYR A 312 13.64 -12.25 -33.33
CA TYR A 312 12.30 -12.51 -32.80
C TYR A 312 12.29 -13.60 -31.73
N GLY A 313 12.97 -14.71 -32.00
CA GLY A 313 13.08 -15.86 -31.11
C GLY A 313 13.76 -15.54 -29.79
N ASN A 314 14.88 -14.82 -29.84
CA ASN A 314 15.58 -14.36 -28.66
C ASN A 314 14.70 -13.42 -27.83
N SER A 315 13.97 -12.49 -28.45
CA SER A 315 13.02 -11.64 -27.73
C SER A 315 11.90 -12.42 -27.04
N LEU A 316 11.38 -13.50 -27.65
CA LEU A 316 10.40 -14.38 -27.00
C LEU A 316 11.02 -15.15 -25.82
N ILE A 317 12.24 -15.68 -25.99
CA ILE A 317 12.95 -16.43 -24.95
C ILE A 317 13.28 -15.49 -23.77
N ASP A 318 13.70 -14.26 -24.03
CA ASP A 318 13.94 -13.25 -23.01
C ASP A 318 12.64 -12.89 -22.26
N ALA A 319 11.53 -12.74 -22.99
CA ALA A 319 10.22 -12.54 -22.37
C ALA A 319 9.81 -13.74 -21.49
N LEU A 320 10.09 -14.98 -21.91
CA LEU A 320 9.87 -16.19 -21.11
C LEU A 320 10.80 -16.26 -19.88
N ASN A 321 12.05 -15.82 -20.01
CA ASN A 321 13.01 -15.81 -18.91
C ASN A 321 12.59 -14.85 -17.79
N ASP A 322 12.04 -13.69 -18.14
CA ASP A 322 11.52 -12.72 -17.16
C ASP A 322 10.37 -13.29 -16.32
N LEU A 323 9.54 -14.16 -16.90
CA LEU A 323 8.43 -14.84 -16.20
C LEU A 323 8.90 -15.77 -15.08
N ARG A 324 10.14 -16.28 -15.14
CA ARG A 324 10.66 -17.25 -14.14
C ARG A 324 10.56 -16.74 -12.72
N SER A 325 10.63 -15.43 -12.54
CA SER A 325 10.61 -14.78 -11.24
C SER A 325 9.23 -14.75 -10.55
N GLY A 326 8.14 -14.98 -11.29
CA GLY A 326 6.76 -14.86 -10.83
C GLY A 326 5.83 -15.92 -11.42
N LEU A 327 6.35 -17.13 -11.58
CA LEU A 327 5.74 -18.22 -12.33
C LEU A 327 4.57 -18.82 -11.55
N SER A 328 3.37 -18.71 -12.11
CA SER A 328 2.12 -19.25 -11.55
C SER A 328 1.41 -20.11 -12.60
N PRO A 329 0.87 -21.30 -12.24
CA PRO A 329 0.08 -22.12 -13.18
C PRO A 329 -1.13 -21.37 -13.77
N VAL A 330 -1.66 -20.37 -13.06
CA VAL A 330 -2.78 -19.54 -13.52
C VAL A 330 -2.41 -18.73 -14.79
N GLN A 331 -1.12 -18.40 -14.95
CA GLN A 331 -0.64 -17.59 -16.08
C GLN A 331 -0.51 -18.39 -17.38
N ILE A 332 -0.53 -19.73 -17.35
CA ILE A 332 -0.28 -20.58 -18.52
C ILE A 332 -1.18 -20.19 -19.70
N ASN A 333 -2.48 -20.01 -19.46
CA ASN A 333 -3.42 -19.65 -20.51
C ASN A 333 -3.10 -18.27 -21.13
N ALA A 334 -2.77 -17.27 -20.31
CA ALA A 334 -2.40 -15.94 -20.79
C ALA A 334 -1.10 -15.98 -21.63
N VAL A 335 -0.10 -16.73 -21.16
CA VAL A 335 1.19 -16.90 -21.86
C VAL A 335 1.00 -17.59 -23.20
N VAL A 336 0.26 -18.70 -23.24
CA VAL A 336 -0.01 -19.44 -24.49
C VAL A 336 -0.79 -18.57 -25.47
N ASN A 337 -1.84 -17.87 -25.03
CA ASN A 337 -2.62 -16.97 -25.89
C ASN A 337 -1.77 -15.82 -26.45
N ALA A 338 -0.87 -15.25 -25.65
CA ALA A 338 0.03 -14.19 -26.12
C ALA A 338 1.00 -14.69 -27.19
N LEU A 339 1.59 -15.88 -27.00
CA LEU A 339 2.47 -16.52 -27.98
C LEU A 339 1.72 -16.92 -29.25
N GLU A 340 0.52 -17.49 -29.12
CA GLU A 340 -0.33 -17.85 -30.25
C GLU A 340 -0.68 -16.63 -31.10
N ASN A 341 -1.08 -15.52 -30.46
CA ASN A 341 -1.36 -14.27 -31.15
C ASN A 341 -0.12 -13.70 -31.86
N SER A 342 1.06 -13.79 -31.23
CA SER A 342 2.34 -13.39 -31.83
C SER A 342 2.65 -14.21 -33.08
N LEU A 343 2.55 -15.54 -32.99
CA LEU A 343 2.78 -16.45 -34.10
C LEU A 343 1.76 -16.24 -35.22
N LYS A 344 0.47 -16.03 -34.89
CA LYS A 344 -0.56 -15.68 -35.88
C LYS A 344 -0.20 -14.41 -36.66
N MET A 345 0.29 -13.37 -35.99
CA MET A 345 0.75 -12.16 -36.67
C MET A 345 1.89 -12.44 -37.66
N VAL A 346 2.89 -13.23 -37.25
CA VAL A 346 4.03 -13.60 -38.10
C VAL A 346 3.59 -14.48 -39.28
N VAL A 347 2.70 -15.44 -39.07
CA VAL A 347 2.16 -16.31 -40.13
C VAL A 347 1.34 -15.50 -41.13
N CYS A 348 0.45 -14.61 -40.67
CA CYS A 348 -0.30 -13.72 -41.55
C CYS A 348 0.63 -12.84 -42.39
N TRP A 349 1.69 -12.29 -41.78
CA TRP A 349 2.71 -11.53 -42.50
C TRP A 349 3.46 -12.37 -43.54
N LEU A 350 3.83 -13.62 -43.23
CA LEU A 350 4.44 -14.53 -44.21
C LEU A 350 3.51 -14.81 -45.40
N CYS A 351 2.21 -15.00 -45.15
CA CYS A 351 1.21 -15.15 -46.22
C CYS A 351 1.09 -13.90 -47.11
N GLU A 352 1.25 -12.70 -46.53
CA GLU A 352 1.30 -11.46 -47.32
C GLU A 352 2.62 -11.34 -48.11
N MET A 353 3.73 -11.80 -47.55
CA MET A 353 5.03 -11.81 -48.21
C MET A 353 5.11 -12.78 -49.39
N GLU A 354 4.32 -13.86 -49.40
CA GLU A 354 4.19 -14.77 -50.56
C GLU A 354 3.79 -14.03 -51.84
N LYS A 355 3.05 -12.92 -51.72
CA LYS A 355 2.65 -12.08 -52.87
C LYS A 355 3.77 -11.15 -53.35
N ARG A 356 4.83 -10.95 -52.57
CA ARG A 356 5.85 -9.90 -52.77
C ARG A 356 7.26 -10.45 -52.98
N VAL A 357 7.55 -11.65 -52.48
CA VAL A 357 8.87 -12.29 -52.48
C VAL A 357 8.77 -13.60 -53.27
N GLU A 358 9.88 -14.06 -53.85
CA GLU A 358 9.91 -15.37 -54.51
C GLU A 358 9.48 -16.49 -53.56
N LYS A 359 8.64 -17.39 -54.06
CA LYS A 359 8.04 -18.50 -53.31
C LYS A 359 9.06 -19.34 -52.54
N ILE A 360 10.26 -19.52 -53.10
CA ILE A 360 11.36 -20.31 -52.51
C ILE A 360 11.77 -19.75 -51.13
N PHE A 361 11.87 -18.42 -50.97
CA PHE A 361 12.26 -17.83 -49.70
C PHE A 361 11.17 -17.96 -48.64
N VAL A 362 9.91 -17.88 -49.05
CA VAL A 362 8.76 -18.04 -48.14
C VAL A 362 8.62 -19.50 -47.70
N GLU A 363 8.75 -20.47 -48.61
CA GLU A 363 8.76 -21.90 -48.26
C GLU A 363 9.89 -22.23 -47.26
N ARG A 364 11.07 -21.63 -47.45
CA ARG A 364 12.19 -21.74 -46.51
C ARG A 364 11.86 -21.14 -45.14
N ALA A 365 11.31 -19.92 -45.11
CA ALA A 365 10.91 -19.26 -43.87
C ALA A 365 9.85 -20.05 -43.09
N VAL A 366 8.84 -20.57 -43.79
CA VAL A 366 7.79 -21.41 -43.19
C VAL A 366 8.38 -22.71 -42.64
N LYS A 367 9.34 -23.33 -43.34
CA LYS A 367 10.04 -24.53 -42.84
C LYS A 367 10.81 -24.23 -41.55
N LEU A 368 11.57 -23.14 -41.48
CA LEU A 368 12.27 -22.73 -40.26
C LEU A 368 11.31 -22.46 -39.10
N LEU A 369 10.21 -21.75 -39.37
CA LEU A 369 9.22 -21.40 -38.35
C LEU A 369 8.48 -22.65 -37.82
N ALA A 370 7.88 -23.44 -38.71
CA ALA A 370 6.99 -24.54 -38.33
C ALA A 370 7.73 -25.79 -37.83
N VAL A 371 8.87 -26.13 -38.46
CA VAL A 371 9.56 -27.40 -38.20
C VAL A 371 10.60 -27.27 -37.10
N TYR A 372 11.25 -26.12 -36.96
CA TYR A 372 12.35 -25.94 -36.00
C TYR A 372 11.99 -24.98 -34.86
N PHE A 373 11.41 -23.81 -35.17
CA PHE A 373 11.19 -22.78 -34.17
C PHE A 373 10.02 -23.11 -33.22
N ILE A 374 8.84 -23.47 -33.75
CA ILE A 374 7.67 -23.80 -32.92
C ILE A 374 7.96 -24.99 -31.97
N PRO A 375 8.56 -26.10 -32.40
CA PRO A 375 8.92 -27.19 -31.48
C PRO A 375 9.95 -26.79 -30.43
N HIS A 376 10.91 -25.93 -30.78
CA HIS A 376 11.87 -25.39 -29.81
C HIS A 376 11.16 -24.50 -28.76
N LEU A 377 10.28 -23.59 -29.20
CA LEU A 377 9.48 -22.75 -28.31
C LEU A 377 8.58 -23.59 -27.38
N ASN A 378 7.96 -24.66 -27.90
CA ASN A 378 7.17 -25.59 -27.10
C ASN A 378 8.04 -26.31 -26.05
N SER A 379 9.26 -26.71 -26.41
CA SER A 379 10.21 -27.32 -25.47
C SER A 379 10.60 -26.33 -24.35
N CYS A 380 10.82 -25.06 -24.70
CA CYS A 380 11.04 -23.98 -23.73
C CYS A 380 9.85 -23.80 -22.79
N LEU A 381 8.61 -23.81 -23.31
CA LEU A 381 7.38 -23.72 -22.51
C LEU A 381 7.23 -24.91 -21.55
N LEU A 382 7.45 -26.14 -22.02
CA LEU A 382 7.37 -27.35 -21.20
C LEU A 382 8.46 -27.38 -20.12
N THR A 383 9.62 -26.79 -20.38
CA THR A 383 10.68 -26.61 -19.38
C THR A 383 10.29 -25.57 -18.33
N LEU A 384 9.60 -24.51 -18.75
CA LEU A 384 9.17 -23.41 -17.87
C LEU A 384 7.95 -23.81 -17.02
N TYR A 385 7.00 -24.53 -17.60
CA TYR A 385 5.80 -25.07 -16.94
C TYR A 385 5.81 -26.61 -17.00
N PRO A 386 6.69 -27.29 -16.24
CA PRO A 386 6.74 -28.75 -16.27
C PRO A 386 5.46 -29.32 -15.66
N TYR A 387 4.80 -30.23 -16.40
CA TYR A 387 3.55 -30.86 -16.02
C TYR A 387 3.59 -31.43 -14.58
N GLU A 388 4.70 -32.05 -14.20
CA GLU A 388 4.89 -32.65 -12.88
C GLU A 388 4.82 -31.64 -11.74
N LYS A 389 5.24 -30.39 -11.96
CA LYS A 389 5.23 -29.34 -10.93
C LYS A 389 3.99 -28.46 -11.01
N CYS A 390 3.51 -28.17 -12.22
CA CYS A 390 2.43 -27.20 -12.42
C CYS A 390 1.04 -27.83 -12.44
N CYS A 391 0.89 -29.06 -12.93
CA CYS A 391 -0.42 -29.68 -13.16
C CYS A 391 -0.68 -30.86 -12.22
N ARG A 392 0.30 -31.74 -12.01
CA ARG A 392 0.17 -32.94 -11.17
C ARG A 392 -0.36 -32.69 -9.74
N PRO A 393 -0.01 -31.58 -9.04
CA PRO A 393 -0.55 -31.31 -7.70
C PRO A 393 -2.05 -30.98 -7.69
N PHE A 394 -2.58 -30.46 -8.80
CA PHE A 394 -3.97 -29.98 -8.91
C PHE A 394 -4.86 -30.96 -9.69
N TYR A 395 -4.27 -31.71 -10.61
CA TYR A 395 -4.93 -32.74 -11.41
C TYR A 395 -4.41 -34.11 -10.99
N GLN A 396 -5.16 -34.78 -10.11
CA GLN A 396 -5.01 -36.22 -9.92
C GLN A 396 -5.68 -36.93 -11.09
N ILE A 397 -4.96 -37.06 -12.21
CA ILE A 397 -5.38 -38.00 -13.24
C ILE A 397 -5.04 -39.39 -12.71
N ILE A 398 -6.02 -40.31 -12.73
CA ILE A 398 -5.87 -41.73 -12.35
C ILE A 398 -4.81 -42.44 -13.22
N TYR A 399 -4.41 -41.81 -14.33
CA TYR A 399 -3.47 -42.33 -15.30
C TYR A 399 -2.19 -41.48 -15.32
N SER A 400 -1.05 -42.10 -15.01
CA SER A 400 0.29 -41.52 -15.17
C SER A 400 0.73 -41.61 -16.63
N LEU A 401 1.63 -40.71 -17.05
CA LEU A 401 2.20 -40.66 -18.41
C LEU A 401 2.83 -42.00 -18.87
N GLU A 402 3.19 -42.86 -17.92
CA GLU A 402 3.73 -44.21 -18.14
C GLU A 402 2.73 -45.16 -18.82
N GLN A 403 1.43 -44.93 -18.68
CA GLN A 403 0.40 -45.76 -19.33
C GLN A 403 0.14 -45.40 -20.80
N TYR A 404 0.74 -44.31 -21.31
CA TYR A 404 0.68 -43.94 -22.72
C TYR A 404 1.83 -44.51 -23.56
N VAL A 405 2.83 -45.14 -22.91
CA VAL A 405 4.06 -45.63 -23.57
C VAL A 405 3.98 -47.14 -23.90
N ASN A 406 2.84 -47.79 -23.68
CA ASN A 406 2.60 -49.17 -24.12
C ASN A 406 1.61 -49.26 -25.28
#